data_AF-A0A561U1N4-F1
#
_entry.id   AF-A0A561U1N4-F1
#
_cell.length_a   1.000
_cell.length_b   1.000
_cell.length_c   1.000
_cell.angle_alpha   90.00
_cell.angle_beta   90.00
_cell.angle_gamma   90.00
#
_symmetry.space_group_name_H-M   'P 1'
#
loop_
_entity.id
_entity.type
_entity.pdbx_description
1 polymer ?
#
loop_
_entity_poly.entity_id
_entity_poly.type
_entity_poly.pdbx_seq_one_letter_code
_entity_poly.pdbx_strand_id
1 'polypeptide(L)'
;MPDREADPTNGADLLDKTAPKPRDNSESATRLAALDQVRVYLNSMVDVLDQHPEPSLDLNEAKWRLDELVDELATERPSAPRVQSFWIRLAPILREVRSDIPIPALTHLIRTAVGVA
;
A
#
# COMPACT_ATOMS: atom_id res chain seq x y z
N MET A 1 53.79 -48.44 -27.30
CA MET A 1 53.35 -48.10 -25.94
C MET A 1 52.75 -46.71 -26.02
N PRO A 2 51.41 -46.58 -25.96
CA PRO A 2 50.69 -45.33 -26.21
C PRO A 2 50.51 -44.53 -24.91
N ASP A 3 50.90 -43.27 -24.92
CA ASP A 3 50.52 -42.31 -23.89
C ASP A 3 49.14 -41.72 -24.21
N ARG A 4 48.31 -41.80 -23.19
CA ARG A 4 46.85 -41.69 -23.14
C ARG A 4 46.35 -40.31 -23.58
N GLU A 5 45.55 -40.29 -24.64
CA GLU A 5 44.69 -39.17 -25.05
C GLU A 5 43.74 -38.79 -23.91
N ALA A 6 43.58 -37.49 -23.68
CA ALA A 6 42.52 -36.92 -22.86
C ALA A 6 41.82 -35.83 -23.68
N ASP A 7 40.66 -36.19 -24.22
CA ASP A 7 39.55 -35.33 -24.63
C ASP A 7 38.33 -35.88 -23.84
N PRO A 8 37.23 -35.15 -23.57
CA PRO A 8 36.83 -33.81 -23.98
C PRO A 8 36.47 -32.93 -22.77
N THR A 9 36.10 -31.65 -22.95
CA THR A 9 34.86 -31.09 -22.37
C THR A 9 34.69 -29.65 -22.88
N ASN A 10 33.90 -29.55 -23.94
CA ASN A 10 32.91 -28.50 -24.21
C ASN A 10 32.87 -27.36 -23.19
N GLY A 11 33.55 -26.25 -23.52
CA GLY A 11 33.29 -24.92 -22.96
C GLY A 11 32.07 -24.27 -23.63
N ALA A 12 30.98 -25.01 -23.81
CA ALA A 12 29.67 -24.45 -24.12
C ALA A 12 28.88 -24.34 -22.80
N ASP A 13 28.02 -23.33 -22.69
CA ASP A 13 27.11 -23.08 -21.55
C ASP A 13 27.64 -22.30 -20.32
N LEU A 14 28.22 -21.12 -20.55
CA LEU A 14 28.20 -20.03 -19.53
C LEU A 14 27.54 -18.76 -20.06
N LEU A 15 26.49 -18.93 -20.86
CA LEU A 15 25.46 -17.91 -21.05
C LEU A 15 24.20 -18.37 -20.30
N ASP A 16 24.34 -18.53 -18.99
CA ASP A 16 23.19 -18.60 -18.09
C ASP A 16 22.51 -17.23 -18.14
N LYS A 17 21.56 -17.14 -19.07
CA LYS A 17 20.61 -16.05 -19.19
C LYS A 17 20.01 -15.84 -17.81
N THR A 18 20.47 -14.80 -17.13
CA THR A 18 19.79 -14.23 -15.98
C THR A 18 18.47 -13.64 -16.47
N ALA A 19 17.48 -14.50 -16.67
CA ALA A 19 16.12 -14.07 -16.97
C ALA A 19 15.64 -13.23 -15.77
N PRO A 20 15.18 -11.99 -15.96
CA PRO A 20 14.59 -11.24 -14.87
C PRO A 20 13.36 -12.02 -14.37
N LYS A 21 13.41 -12.40 -13.09
CA LYS A 21 12.33 -13.08 -12.38
C LYS A 21 11.05 -12.23 -12.51
N PRO A 22 9.89 -12.78 -12.93
CA PRO A 22 8.66 -12.01 -13.16
C PRO A 22 7.92 -11.64 -11.86
N ARG A 23 8.64 -11.30 -10.77
CA ARG A 23 8.05 -10.98 -9.46
C ARG A 23 7.46 -9.58 -9.37
N ASP A 24 7.90 -8.64 -10.21
CA ASP A 24 7.58 -7.22 -10.08
C ASP A 24 6.12 -6.86 -10.42
N ASN A 25 5.49 -7.60 -11.33
CA ASN A 25 4.16 -7.25 -11.82
C ASN A 25 3.05 -7.55 -10.81
N SER A 26 3.18 -8.61 -10.01
CA SER A 26 2.15 -9.01 -9.05
C SER A 26 2.14 -8.11 -7.81
N GLU A 27 3.32 -7.73 -7.30
CA GLU A 27 3.43 -6.81 -6.16
C GLU A 27 2.97 -5.40 -6.54
N SER A 28 3.36 -4.92 -7.73
CA SER A 28 2.89 -3.65 -8.28
C SER A 28 1.38 -3.63 -8.51
N ALA A 29 0.81 -4.70 -9.07
CA ALA A 29 -0.64 -4.82 -9.27
C ALA A 29 -1.41 -4.87 -7.94
N THR A 30 -0.89 -5.59 -6.93
CA THR A 30 -1.49 -5.65 -5.59
C THR A 30 -1.47 -4.28 -4.92
N ARG A 31 -0.35 -3.55 -5.03
CA ARG A 31 -0.23 -2.19 -4.50
C ARG A 31 -1.22 -1.23 -5.16
N LEU A 32 -1.34 -1.28 -6.49
CA LEU A 32 -2.28 -0.42 -7.23
C LEU A 32 -3.74 -0.74 -6.86
N ALA A 33 -4.09 -2.02 -6.74
CA ALA A 33 -5.42 -2.43 -6.29
C ALA A 33 -5.72 -1.96 -4.86
N ALA A 34 -4.74 -2.08 -3.94
CA ALA A 34 -4.87 -1.59 -2.59
C ALA A 34 -5.00 -0.06 -2.53
N LEU A 35 -4.28 0.66 -3.39
CA LEU A 35 -4.39 2.12 -3.49
C LEU A 35 -5.76 2.56 -4.01
N ASP A 36 -6.31 1.88 -5.01
CA ASP A 36 -7.65 2.16 -5.50
C ASP A 36 -8.71 1.88 -4.43
N GLN A 37 -8.63 0.71 -3.80
CA GLN A 37 -9.54 0.32 -2.73
C GLN A 37 -9.50 1.28 -1.54
N VAL A 38 -8.31 1.72 -1.11
CA VAL A 38 -8.18 2.66 0.01
C VAL A 38 -8.73 4.04 -0.36
N ARG A 39 -8.53 4.50 -1.60
CA ARG A 39 -9.10 5.77 -2.08
C ARG A 39 -10.62 5.72 -2.09
N VAL A 40 -11.23 4.66 -2.63
CA VAL A 40 -12.69 4.51 -2.67
C VAL A 40 -13.26 4.47 -1.25
N TYR A 41 -12.65 3.66 -0.37
CA TYR A 41 -13.14 3.50 0.98
C TYR A 41 -13.03 4.81 1.79
N LEU A 42 -11.89 5.50 1.74
CA LEU A 42 -11.72 6.75 2.47
C LEU A 42 -12.62 7.88 1.96
N ASN A 43 -12.85 7.97 0.65
CA ASN A 43 -13.85 8.91 0.10
C ASN A 43 -15.26 8.61 0.63
N SER A 44 -15.68 7.33 0.63
CA SER A 44 -17.00 6.97 1.19
C SER A 44 -17.10 7.25 2.69
N MET A 45 -15.98 7.26 3.41
CA MET A 45 -15.95 7.60 4.82
C MET A 45 -16.23 9.08 5.07
N VAL A 46 -15.82 9.97 4.16
CA VAL A 46 -16.15 11.41 4.22
C VAL A 46 -17.67 11.57 4.25
N ASP A 47 -18.36 10.92 3.32
CA ASP A 47 -19.83 10.97 3.22
C ASP A 47 -20.51 10.48 4.51
N VAL A 48 -19.98 9.44 5.14
CA VAL A 48 -20.58 8.91 6.37
C VAL A 48 -20.28 9.81 7.57
N LEU A 49 -19.09 10.42 7.64
CA LEU A 49 -18.81 11.43 8.68
C LEU A 49 -19.70 12.67 8.50
N ASP A 50 -20.08 13.01 7.27
CA ASP A 50 -21.03 14.09 6.99
C ASP A 50 -22.45 13.80 7.45
N GLN A 51 -22.84 12.54 7.53
CA GLN A 51 -24.14 12.10 8.05
C GLN A 51 -24.18 11.96 9.58
N HIS A 52 -23.09 12.28 10.29
CA HIS A 52 -23.05 12.15 11.74
C HIS A 52 -24.08 13.09 12.40
N PRO A 53 -24.97 12.58 13.28
CA PRO A 53 -26.12 13.33 13.77
C PRO A 53 -25.75 14.48 14.72
N GLU A 54 -24.63 14.37 15.42
CA GLU A 54 -24.16 15.37 16.38
C GLU A 54 -22.85 16.01 15.93
N PRO A 55 -22.78 17.35 15.79
CA PRO A 55 -21.51 18.02 15.53
C PRO A 55 -20.63 17.99 16.78
N SER A 56 -19.37 17.56 16.63
CA SER A 56 -18.38 17.56 17.69
C SER A 56 -17.02 18.06 17.18
N LEU A 57 -16.15 18.49 18.11
CA LEU A 57 -14.78 18.89 17.76
C LEU A 57 -14.03 17.71 17.11
N ASP A 58 -14.16 16.52 17.69
CA ASP A 58 -13.50 15.30 17.20
C ASP A 58 -14.01 14.90 15.81
N LEU A 59 -15.30 15.09 15.52
CA LEU A 59 -15.86 14.87 14.19
C LEU A 59 -15.26 15.82 13.16
N ASN A 60 -15.17 17.12 13.50
CA ASN A 60 -14.58 18.12 12.61
C ASN A 60 -13.10 17.84 12.37
N GLU A 61 -12.36 17.45 13.42
CA GLU A 61 -10.96 17.05 13.27
C GLU A 61 -10.83 15.77 12.42
N ALA A 62 -11.68 14.76 12.65
CA ALA A 62 -11.68 13.53 11.86
C ALA A 62 -11.93 13.82 10.37
N LYS A 63 -12.89 14.68 10.04
CA LYS A 63 -13.17 15.10 8.66
C LYS A 63 -11.98 15.80 8.04
N TRP A 64 -11.41 16.80 8.71
CA TRP A 64 -10.26 17.53 8.20
C TRP A 64 -9.05 16.62 7.97
N ARG A 65 -8.75 15.72 8.93
CA ARG A 65 -7.65 14.76 8.81
C ARG A 65 -7.89 13.70 7.73
N LEU A 66 -9.14 13.29 7.54
CA LEU A 66 -9.53 12.37 6.49
C LEU A 66 -9.35 13.01 5.11
N ASP A 67 -9.72 14.28 4.96
CA ASP A 67 -9.52 15.07 3.74
C ASP A 67 -8.02 15.20 3.39
N GLU A 68 -7.16 15.55 4.36
CA GLU A 68 -5.70 15.60 4.16
C GLU A 68 -5.13 14.25 3.67
N LEU A 69 -5.65 13.13 4.20
CA LEU A 69 -5.22 11.79 3.83
C LEU A 69 -5.70 11.42 2.41
N VAL A 70 -6.95 11.74 2.07
CA VAL A 70 -7.52 11.50 0.74
C VAL A 70 -6.75 12.31 -0.30
N ASP A 71 -6.45 13.57 -0.03
CA ASP A 71 -5.67 14.45 -0.92
C ASP A 71 -4.27 13.90 -1.19
N GLU A 72 -3.54 13.49 -0.14
CA GLU A 72 -2.21 12.88 -0.31
C GLU A 72 -2.30 11.59 -1.14
N LEU A 73 -3.32 10.77 -0.88
CA LEU A 73 -3.55 9.54 -1.64
C LEU A 73 -3.96 9.82 -3.08
N ALA A 74 -4.61 10.92 -3.40
CA ALA A 74 -5.03 11.29 -4.75
C ALA A 74 -3.87 11.74 -5.65
N THR A 75 -2.71 12.10 -5.07
CA THR A 75 -1.51 12.45 -5.84
C THR A 75 -1.04 11.31 -6.75
N GLU A 76 -0.33 11.65 -7.83
CA GLU A 76 0.24 10.66 -8.77
C GLU A 76 1.23 9.70 -8.08
N ARG A 77 1.95 10.21 -7.07
CA ARG A 77 2.93 9.45 -6.29
C ARG A 77 2.75 9.76 -4.80
N PRO A 78 1.80 9.07 -4.12
CA PRO A 78 1.57 9.26 -2.70
C PRO A 78 2.83 8.95 -1.89
N SER A 79 3.16 9.82 -0.95
CA SER A 79 4.32 9.62 -0.08
C SER A 79 3.96 8.70 1.08
N ALA A 80 4.54 7.50 1.07
CA ALA A 80 4.38 6.52 2.15
C ALA A 80 4.54 7.10 3.56
N PRO A 81 5.60 7.87 3.90
CA PRO A 81 5.73 8.45 5.23
C PRO A 81 4.66 9.49 5.55
N ARG A 82 4.18 10.28 4.57
CA ARG A 82 3.10 11.26 4.79
C ARG A 82 1.77 10.56 5.04
N VAL A 83 1.40 9.61 4.19
CA VAL A 83 0.19 8.79 4.33
C VAL A 83 0.17 8.10 5.70
N GLN A 84 1.28 7.48 6.12
CA GLN A 84 1.38 6.85 7.44
C GLN A 84 1.24 7.88 8.57
N SER A 85 1.86 9.06 8.44
CA SER A 85 1.75 10.12 9.45
C SER A 85 0.32 10.64 9.59
N PHE A 86 -0.40 10.82 8.48
CA PHE A 86 -1.82 11.21 8.50
C PHE A 86 -2.67 10.10 9.13
N TRP A 87 -2.46 8.84 8.73
CA TRP A 87 -3.20 7.71 9.28
C TRP A 87 -3.02 7.54 10.80
N ILE A 88 -1.79 7.64 11.31
CA ILE A 88 -1.50 7.51 12.75
C ILE A 88 -2.24 8.56 13.58
N ARG A 89 -2.43 9.77 13.03
CA ARG A 89 -3.17 10.85 13.71
C ARG A 89 -4.68 10.69 13.58
N LEU A 90 -5.16 10.19 12.44
CA LEU A 90 -6.58 10.01 12.14
C LEU A 90 -7.19 8.79 12.87
N ALA A 91 -6.52 7.65 12.84
CA ALA A 91 -7.02 6.39 13.37
C ALA A 91 -7.55 6.43 14.82
N PRO A 92 -6.88 7.11 15.79
CA PRO A 92 -7.43 7.22 17.15
C PRO A 92 -8.71 8.06 17.18
N ILE A 93 -8.77 9.16 16.43
CA ILE A 93 -9.96 10.04 16.39
C ILE A 93 -11.15 9.31 15.75
N LEU A 94 -10.90 8.55 14.68
CA LEU A 94 -11.94 7.72 14.06
C LEU A 94 -12.52 6.69 15.02
N ARG A 95 -11.72 6.14 15.93
CA ARG A 95 -12.21 5.19 16.95
C ARG A 95 -13.17 5.85 17.93
N GLU A 96 -12.91 7.10 18.32
CA GLU A 96 -13.77 7.88 19.21
C GLU A 96 -15.07 8.31 18.51
N VAL A 97 -14.97 8.79 17.27
CA VAL A 97 -16.13 9.26 16.49
C VAL A 97 -17.01 8.10 16.02
N ARG A 98 -16.41 6.98 15.59
CA ARG A 98 -17.15 5.85 15.03
C ARG A 98 -16.45 4.51 15.28
N SER A 99 -16.85 3.85 16.36
CA SER A 99 -16.22 2.63 16.86
C SER A 99 -16.44 1.38 15.99
N ASP A 100 -17.40 1.39 15.05
CA ASP A 100 -17.63 0.33 14.07
C ASP A 100 -16.59 0.29 12.95
N ILE A 101 -15.75 1.32 12.81
CA ILE A 101 -14.73 1.36 11.75
C ILE A 101 -13.65 0.29 12.02
N PRO A 102 -13.36 -0.61 11.06
CA PRO A 102 -12.36 -1.66 11.21
C PRO A 102 -10.93 -1.12 11.04
N ILE A 103 -10.44 -0.35 12.01
CA ILE A 103 -9.09 0.28 12.00
C ILE A 103 -7.95 -0.71 11.67
N PRO A 104 -7.92 -1.96 12.18
CA PRO A 104 -6.84 -2.90 11.84
C PRO A 104 -6.80 -3.25 10.36
N ALA A 105 -7.97 -3.49 9.75
CA ALA A 105 -8.08 -3.81 8.32
C ALA A 105 -7.62 -2.63 7.45
N LEU A 106 -8.03 -1.41 7.83
CA LEU A 106 -7.62 -0.19 7.13
C LEU A 106 -6.13 0.09 7.27
N THR A 107 -5.55 -0.17 8.44
CA THR A 107 -4.12 -0.04 8.65
C THR A 107 -3.34 -0.97 7.73
N HIS A 108 -3.80 -2.22 7.57
CA HIS A 108 -3.20 -3.17 6.64
C HIS A 108 -3.35 -2.74 5.18
N LEU A 109 -4.53 -2.27 4.80
CA LEU A 109 -4.80 -1.77 3.45
C LEU A 109 -3.92 -0.57 3.10
N ILE A 110 -3.79 0.41 4.00
CA ILE A 110 -2.94 1.59 3.83
C ILE A 110 -1.48 1.18 3.68
N ARG A 111 -0.97 0.29 4.55
CA ARG A 111 0.41 -0.22 4.44
C ARG A 111 0.66 -0.89 3.09
N THR A 112 -0.30 -1.68 2.62
CA THR A 112 -0.22 -2.36 1.32
C THR A 112 -0.23 -1.36 0.17
N ALA A 113 -1.12 -0.36 0.20
CA ALA A 113 -1.22 0.70 -0.81
C ALA A 113 0.07 1.53 -0.93
N VAL A 114 0.77 1.78 0.18
CA VAL A 114 2.02 2.54 0.18
C VAL A 114 3.28 1.68 0.02
N GLY A 115 3.15 0.36 -0.11
CA GLY A 115 4.27 -0.57 -0.31
C GLY A 115 5.13 -0.79 0.95
N VAL A 116 4.50 -0.78 2.13
CA VAL A 116 5.14 -0.96 3.45
C VAL A 116 4.60 -2.21 4.17
N ALA A 117 3.82 -3.04 3.46
CA ALA A 117 3.23 -4.28 3.99
C ALA A 117 4.19 -5.48 3.90
#